data_AF-A0A354BA93-F1
#
_entry.id   AF-A0A354BA93-F1
#
_cell.length_a   1.000
_cell.length_b   1.000
_cell.length_c   1.000
_cell.angle_alpha   90.00
_cell.angle_beta   90.00
_cell.angle_gamma   90.00
#
_symmetry.space_group_name_H-M   'P 1'
#
loop_
_entity.id
_entity.type
_entity.pdbx_description
1 polymer ?
#
loop_
_entity_poly.entity_id
_entity_poly.type
_entity_poly.pdbx_seq_one_letter_code
_entity_poly.pdbx_strand_id
1 'polypeptide(L)'
;SLGFPINEHTQSFATIDDVEQRIAEFQAMRHDLDYEFDGVVVKVDHLRLQAELGADAKAPRWAIAYKLPPEEQTTTLLDIEVSIGPSGRATPFAVLDPVFVGGVTVGTATLHNQDQVAAKDVRPGDTVIVRRAGDVIPEVVGPVLSDRDPSSQPWVFPTDCPVCGERLVRDEAAAATHCVNFHCDRQIRGRIEHFVGRYALDIEYLGEKNIDRFVSLGLLADVADLYTLDF
;
A
#
# COMPACT_ATOMS: atom_id res chain seq x y z
N SER A 1 -28.55 -9.92 31.51
CA SER A 1 -27.78 -9.48 30.33
C SER A 1 -28.63 -8.50 29.54
N LEU A 2 -28.05 -7.42 29.00
CA LEU A 2 -28.76 -6.35 28.26
C LEU A 2 -29.03 -6.70 26.79
N GLY A 3 -28.66 -7.91 26.32
CA GLY A 3 -28.94 -8.37 24.96
C GLY A 3 -27.99 -7.85 23.88
N PHE A 4 -26.92 -7.15 24.25
CA PHE A 4 -25.89 -6.73 23.31
C PHE A 4 -25.07 -7.95 22.81
N PRO A 5 -24.77 -8.03 21.51
CA PRO A 5 -23.83 -9.02 20.99
C PRO A 5 -22.44 -8.71 21.56
N ILE A 6 -21.77 -9.73 22.08
CA ILE A 6 -20.40 -9.65 22.59
C ILE A 6 -19.56 -10.69 21.88
N ASN A 7 -18.28 -10.38 21.67
CA ASN A 7 -17.35 -11.35 21.12
C ASN A 7 -17.11 -12.44 22.18
N GLU A 8 -17.41 -13.70 21.82
CA GLU A 8 -17.32 -14.86 22.69
C GLU A 8 -15.89 -15.20 23.16
N HIS A 9 -14.89 -14.63 22.47
CA HIS A 9 -13.49 -14.83 22.78
C HIS A 9 -12.92 -13.86 23.82
N THR A 10 -13.74 -12.94 24.34
CA THR A 10 -13.29 -11.99 25.37
C THR A 10 -12.99 -12.73 26.68
N GLN A 11 -11.77 -12.62 27.21
CA GLN A 11 -11.37 -13.27 28.46
C GLN A 11 -10.48 -12.37 29.33
N SER A 12 -10.60 -12.50 30.65
CA SER A 12 -9.73 -11.87 31.64
C SER A 12 -8.58 -12.78 32.04
N PHE A 13 -7.41 -12.20 32.25
CA PHE A 13 -6.18 -12.91 32.64
C PHE A 13 -5.58 -12.28 33.90
N ALA A 14 -4.91 -13.10 34.71
CA ALA A 14 -4.30 -12.66 35.96
C ALA A 14 -2.86 -12.18 35.77
N THR A 15 -2.17 -12.65 34.73
CA THR A 15 -0.77 -12.35 34.45
C THR A 15 -0.59 -11.89 33.00
N ILE A 16 0.52 -11.20 32.72
CA ILE A 16 0.86 -10.81 31.35
C ILE A 16 1.26 -12.02 30.50
N ASP A 17 1.90 -13.03 31.10
CA ASP A 17 2.30 -14.27 30.42
C ASP A 17 1.08 -14.99 29.84
N ASP A 18 -0.04 -15.04 30.59
CA ASP A 18 -1.29 -15.62 30.10
C ASP A 18 -1.88 -14.82 28.92
N VAL A 19 -1.71 -13.48 28.94
CA VAL A 19 -2.14 -12.61 27.82
C VAL A 19 -1.28 -12.87 26.59
N GLU A 20 0.03 -13.01 26.75
CA GLU A 20 0.96 -13.33 25.65
C GLU A 20 0.65 -14.71 25.05
N GLN A 21 0.38 -15.70 25.89
CA GLN A 21 -0.06 -17.02 25.43
C GLN A 21 -1.37 -16.91 24.63
N ARG A 22 -2.33 -16.12 25.11
CA ARG A 22 -3.60 -15.91 24.38
C ARG A 22 -3.38 -15.21 23.05
N ILE A 23 -2.49 -14.23 22.98
CA ILE A 23 -2.11 -13.58 21.73
C ILE A 23 -1.55 -14.61 20.73
N ALA A 24 -0.67 -15.50 21.19
CA ALA A 24 -0.10 -16.55 20.34
C ALA A 24 -1.15 -17.55 19.85
N GLU A 25 -2.12 -17.92 20.69
CA GLU A 25 -3.27 -18.74 20.30
C GLU A 25 -4.10 -18.06 19.20
N PHE A 26 -4.43 -16.77 19.37
CA PHE A 26 -5.15 -15.99 18.36
C PHE A 26 -4.37 -15.88 17.04
N GLN A 27 -3.05 -15.71 17.12
CA GLN A 27 -2.20 -15.71 15.93
C GLN A 27 -2.27 -17.04 15.18
N ALA A 28 -2.28 -18.17 15.89
CA ALA A 28 -2.34 -19.49 15.27
C ALA A 28 -3.71 -19.80 14.64
N MET A 29 -4.81 -19.35 15.26
CA MET A 29 -6.18 -19.57 14.76
C MET A 29 -6.71 -18.43 13.89
N ARG A 30 -5.84 -17.53 13.38
CA ARG A 30 -6.24 -16.33 12.63
C ARG A 30 -7.20 -16.64 11.47
N HIS A 31 -7.03 -17.80 10.84
CA HIS A 31 -7.82 -18.25 9.69
C HIS A 31 -8.99 -19.18 10.04
N ASP A 32 -9.15 -19.54 11.31
CA ASP A 32 -10.19 -20.47 11.76
C ASP A 32 -11.48 -19.73 12.16
N LEU A 33 -11.38 -18.42 12.43
CA LEU A 33 -12.51 -17.57 12.78
C LEU A 33 -13.32 -17.18 11.54
N ASP A 34 -14.62 -16.96 11.73
CA ASP A 34 -15.56 -16.54 10.69
C ASP A 34 -15.46 -15.05 10.32
N TYR A 35 -14.44 -14.37 10.84
CA TYR A 35 -14.14 -12.96 10.59
C TYR A 35 -12.62 -12.69 10.59
N GLU A 36 -12.24 -11.62 9.88
CA GLU A 36 -10.86 -11.14 9.86
C GLU A 36 -10.58 -10.22 11.05
N PHE A 37 -9.33 -10.23 11.52
CA PHE A 37 -8.82 -9.30 12.53
C PHE A 37 -7.32 -9.03 12.30
N ASP A 38 -6.86 -7.84 12.73
CA ASP A 38 -5.47 -7.37 12.60
C ASP A 38 -4.67 -7.48 13.90
N GLY A 39 -5.31 -7.91 14.97
CA GLY A 39 -4.74 -7.88 16.30
C GLY A 39 -5.74 -8.15 17.41
N VAL A 40 -5.25 -8.11 18.65
CA VAL A 40 -6.08 -8.14 19.85
C VAL A 40 -5.92 -6.86 20.64
N VAL A 41 -6.95 -6.48 21.40
CA VAL A 41 -6.87 -5.32 22.29
C VAL A 41 -6.70 -5.80 23.72
N VAL A 42 -5.56 -5.48 24.32
CA VAL A 42 -5.27 -5.75 25.73
C VAL A 42 -5.70 -4.55 26.56
N LYS A 43 -6.46 -4.78 27.64
CA LYS A 43 -6.99 -3.73 28.51
C LYS A 43 -6.74 -4.07 29.97
N VAL A 44 -6.41 -3.07 30.78
CA VAL A 44 -6.46 -3.20 32.24
C VAL A 44 -7.91 -3.41 32.66
N ASP A 45 -8.22 -4.55 33.27
CA ASP A 45 -9.61 -4.92 33.59
C ASP A 45 -10.24 -4.03 34.67
N HIS A 46 -9.44 -3.55 35.63
CA HIS A 46 -9.94 -2.78 36.76
C HIS A 46 -10.28 -1.33 36.39
N LEU A 47 -11.58 -0.99 36.35
CA LEU A 47 -12.08 0.33 35.93
C LEU A 47 -11.50 1.51 36.71
N ARG A 48 -11.23 1.35 38.02
CA ARG A 48 -10.59 2.41 38.81
C ARG A 48 -9.17 2.72 38.33
N LEU A 49 -8.42 1.69 37.94
CA LEU A 49 -7.08 1.86 37.40
C LEU A 49 -7.13 2.51 36.02
N GLN A 50 -8.14 2.18 35.19
CA GLN A 50 -8.33 2.87 33.91
C GLN A 50 -8.54 4.38 34.12
N ALA A 51 -9.35 4.78 35.11
CA ALA A 51 -9.58 6.19 35.44
C ALA A 51 -8.31 6.89 35.97
N GLU A 52 -7.54 6.21 36.83
CA GLU A 52 -6.26 6.72 37.34
C GLU A 52 -5.21 6.85 36.23
N LEU A 53 -5.14 5.89 35.30
CA LEU A 53 -4.21 5.90 34.18
C LEU A 53 -4.57 6.95 33.12
N GLY A 54 -5.87 7.19 32.87
CA GLY A 54 -6.34 8.21 31.94
C GLY A 54 -5.96 7.97 30.47
N ALA A 55 -5.79 9.06 29.72
CA ALA A 55 -5.48 9.06 28.28
C ALA A 55 -4.51 10.20 27.94
N ASP A 56 -3.83 10.09 26.80
CA ASP A 56 -3.14 11.22 26.18
C ASP A 56 -4.02 11.90 25.11
N ALA A 57 -3.44 12.76 24.27
CA ALA A 57 -4.18 13.49 23.24
C ALA A 57 -4.81 12.61 22.13
N LYS A 58 -4.42 11.33 22.05
CA LYS A 58 -4.84 10.41 20.98
C LYS A 58 -5.38 9.08 21.48
N ALA A 59 -4.89 8.55 22.61
CA ALA A 59 -5.17 7.18 23.03
C ALA A 59 -5.25 6.99 24.57
N PRO A 60 -6.02 6.00 25.07
CA PRO A 60 -6.01 5.61 26.47
C PRO A 60 -4.66 5.00 26.88
N ARG A 61 -4.24 5.20 28.12
CA ARG A 61 -2.99 4.63 28.66
C ARG A 61 -3.14 3.20 29.21
N TRP A 62 -4.37 2.76 29.40
CA TRP A 62 -4.73 1.48 30.01
C TRP A 62 -5.12 0.40 28.98
N ALA A 63 -4.99 0.70 27.69
CA ALA A 63 -5.27 -0.24 26.62
C ALA A 63 -4.26 -0.11 25.48
N ILE A 64 -3.95 -1.23 24.83
CA ILE A 64 -3.10 -1.28 23.64
C ILE A 64 -3.68 -2.24 22.61
N ALA A 65 -3.64 -1.84 21.34
CA ALA A 65 -3.90 -2.73 20.22
C ALA A 65 -2.59 -3.47 19.90
N TYR A 66 -2.53 -4.75 20.24
CA TYR A 66 -1.45 -5.63 19.84
C TYR A 66 -1.74 -6.15 18.43
N LYS A 67 -1.08 -5.55 17.42
CA LYS A 67 -1.22 -5.99 16.04
C LYS A 67 -0.47 -7.29 15.81
N LEU A 68 -1.11 -8.25 15.16
CA LEU A 68 -0.44 -9.47 14.74
C LEU A 68 0.59 -9.14 13.65
N PRO A 69 1.70 -9.90 13.58
CA PRO A 69 2.63 -9.75 12.47
C PRO A 69 1.87 -9.96 11.14
N PRO A 70 2.13 -9.12 10.13
CA PRO A 70 1.49 -9.28 8.83
C PRO A 70 1.85 -10.65 8.25
N GLU A 71 0.92 -11.25 7.53
CA GLU A 71 1.20 -12.48 6.80
C GLU A 71 2.22 -12.19 5.70
N GLU A 72 3.28 -12.99 5.70
CA GLU A 72 4.31 -12.98 4.67
C GLU A 72 4.16 -14.26 3.83
N GLN A 73 4.26 -14.11 2.53
CA GLN A 73 4.28 -15.21 1.57
C GLN A 73 5.42 -15.01 0.59
N THR A 74 5.93 -16.10 0.03
CA THR A 74 6.93 -16.03 -1.03
C THR A 74 6.27 -16.19 -2.40
N THR A 75 6.78 -15.46 -3.39
CA THR A 75 6.38 -15.61 -4.79
C THR A 75 7.51 -15.20 -5.72
N THR A 76 7.35 -15.47 -7.02
CA THR A 76 8.32 -15.05 -8.03
C THR A 76 8.10 -13.59 -8.40
N LEU A 77 9.17 -12.79 -8.35
CA LEU A 77 9.20 -11.44 -8.92
C LEU A 77 9.37 -11.54 -10.44
N LEU A 78 8.30 -11.32 -11.19
CA LEU A 78 8.32 -11.45 -12.66
C LEU A 78 9.07 -10.28 -13.31
N ASP A 79 8.77 -9.06 -12.87
CA ASP A 79 9.42 -7.84 -13.36
C ASP A 79 9.32 -6.71 -12.33
N ILE A 80 10.08 -5.63 -12.54
CA ILE A 80 9.95 -4.37 -11.82
C ILE A 80 9.63 -3.27 -12.82
N GLU A 81 8.39 -2.78 -12.76
CA GLU A 81 7.90 -1.71 -13.62
C GLU A 81 7.86 -0.37 -12.87
N VAL A 82 7.76 0.73 -13.61
CA VAL A 82 7.66 2.08 -13.05
C VAL A 82 6.35 2.74 -13.47
N SER A 83 5.54 3.10 -12.49
CA SER A 83 4.33 3.88 -12.69
C SER A 83 4.62 5.37 -12.61
N ILE A 84 3.94 6.18 -13.42
CA ILE A 84 3.96 7.65 -13.29
C ILE A 84 2.70 8.09 -12.56
N GLY A 85 2.87 8.84 -11.48
CA GLY A 85 1.77 9.44 -10.73
C GLY A 85 1.21 10.70 -11.40
N PRO A 86 0.07 11.21 -10.92
CA PRO A 86 -0.55 12.43 -11.43
C PRO A 86 0.36 13.67 -11.30
N SER A 87 1.23 13.70 -10.29
CA SER A 87 2.24 14.75 -10.09
C SER A 87 3.57 14.49 -10.81
N GLY A 88 3.63 13.50 -11.70
CA GLY A 88 4.86 13.08 -12.39
C GLY A 88 5.76 12.15 -11.57
N ARG A 89 5.42 11.79 -10.33
CA ARG A 89 6.26 10.90 -9.50
C ARG A 89 6.40 9.52 -10.13
N ALA A 90 7.64 9.13 -10.44
CA ALA A 90 8.00 7.81 -10.94
C ALA A 90 8.18 6.84 -9.77
N THR A 91 7.28 5.86 -9.64
CA THR A 91 7.22 4.94 -8.50
C THR A 91 7.40 3.50 -8.99
N PRO A 92 8.47 2.80 -8.57
CA PRO A 92 8.67 1.40 -8.93
C PRO A 92 7.71 0.49 -8.17
N PHE A 93 7.25 -0.55 -8.84
CA PHE A 93 6.44 -1.61 -8.25
C PHE A 93 6.84 -2.97 -8.82
N ALA A 94 6.70 -3.99 -7.99
CA ALA A 94 6.92 -5.37 -8.37
C ALA A 94 5.71 -5.91 -9.13
N VAL A 95 5.96 -6.55 -10.25
CA VAL A 95 5.01 -7.44 -10.94
C VAL A 95 5.30 -8.85 -10.45
N LEU A 96 4.30 -9.49 -9.83
CA LEU A 96 4.47 -10.75 -9.10
C LEU A 96 3.70 -11.87 -9.80
N ASP A 97 4.21 -13.09 -9.69
CA ASP A 97 3.38 -14.26 -9.91
C ASP A 97 2.25 -14.26 -8.85
N PRO A 98 0.96 -14.35 -9.24
CA PRO A 98 -0.15 -14.12 -8.32
C PRO A 98 -0.06 -14.99 -7.06
N VAL A 99 -0.08 -14.34 -5.89
CA VAL A 99 0.07 -15.00 -4.59
C VAL A 99 -1.04 -14.56 -3.63
N PHE A 100 -1.59 -15.49 -2.85
CA PHE A 100 -2.63 -15.20 -1.86
C PHE A 100 -2.00 -14.79 -0.53
N VAL A 101 -2.22 -13.54 -0.09
CA VAL A 101 -1.63 -12.97 1.13
C VAL A 101 -2.70 -12.22 1.91
N GLY A 102 -2.99 -12.62 3.15
CA GLY A 102 -3.94 -11.90 4.00
C GLY A 102 -5.31 -11.70 3.36
N GLY A 103 -5.94 -12.78 2.88
CA GLY A 103 -7.32 -12.76 2.36
C GLY A 103 -7.49 -12.36 0.89
N VAL A 104 -6.43 -11.87 0.22
CA VAL A 104 -6.50 -11.40 -1.17
C VAL A 104 -5.37 -11.95 -2.05
N THR A 105 -5.65 -12.12 -3.34
CA THR A 105 -4.62 -12.42 -4.33
C THR A 105 -3.92 -11.13 -4.77
N VAL A 106 -2.61 -11.09 -4.61
CA VAL A 106 -1.74 -9.96 -4.96
C VAL A 106 -0.97 -10.32 -6.23
N GLY A 107 -1.11 -9.50 -7.28
CA GLY A 107 -0.28 -9.56 -8.49
C GLY A 107 0.74 -8.43 -8.62
N THR A 108 0.64 -7.40 -7.78
CA THR A 108 1.58 -6.27 -7.76
C THR A 108 1.82 -5.79 -6.34
N ALA A 109 3.05 -5.39 -6.04
CA ALA A 109 3.41 -4.87 -4.72
C ALA A 109 4.30 -3.63 -4.83
N THR A 110 4.19 -2.69 -3.89
CA THR A 110 5.02 -1.48 -3.93
C THR A 110 6.48 -1.79 -3.60
N LEU A 111 7.38 -1.09 -4.30
CA LEU A 111 8.80 -1.01 -3.97
C LEU A 111 9.22 0.38 -3.46
N HIS A 112 8.23 1.26 -3.23
CA HIS A 112 8.36 2.63 -2.71
C HIS A 112 9.12 3.61 -3.62
N ASN A 113 10.42 3.42 -3.82
CA ASN A 113 11.28 4.30 -4.64
C ASN A 113 12.55 3.57 -5.08
N GLN A 114 13.35 4.21 -5.94
CA GLN A 114 14.61 3.64 -6.46
C GLN A 114 15.58 3.19 -5.36
N ASP A 115 15.72 3.98 -4.29
CA ASP A 115 16.67 3.68 -3.22
C ASP A 115 16.24 2.43 -2.44
N GLN A 116 14.93 2.26 -2.23
CA GLN A 116 14.38 1.10 -1.57
C GLN A 116 14.53 -0.17 -2.42
N VAL A 117 14.40 -0.07 -3.75
CA VAL A 117 14.72 -1.19 -4.65
C VAL A 117 16.19 -1.57 -4.51
N ALA A 118 17.09 -0.59 -4.55
CA ALA A 118 18.53 -0.82 -4.42
C ALA A 118 18.93 -1.37 -3.05
N ALA A 119 18.33 -0.87 -1.97
CA ALA A 119 18.59 -1.32 -0.60
C ALA A 119 18.10 -2.76 -0.36
N LYS A 120 16.97 -3.15 -0.96
CA LYS A 120 16.46 -4.52 -0.92
C LYS A 120 17.20 -5.46 -1.88
N ASP A 121 17.86 -4.90 -2.90
CA ASP A 121 18.54 -5.62 -3.99
C ASP A 121 17.63 -6.70 -4.61
N VAL A 122 16.34 -6.40 -4.81
CA VAL A 122 15.42 -7.32 -5.50
C VAL A 122 15.59 -7.23 -7.00
N ARG A 123 15.54 -8.37 -7.68
CA ARG A 123 15.83 -8.50 -9.11
C ARG A 123 14.73 -9.31 -9.79
N PRO A 124 14.30 -8.95 -11.01
CA PRO A 124 13.43 -9.82 -11.81
C PRO A 124 13.97 -11.25 -11.85
N GLY A 125 13.09 -12.22 -11.61
CA GLY A 125 13.40 -13.64 -11.45
C GLY A 125 13.66 -14.10 -10.00
N ASP A 126 13.86 -13.19 -9.03
CA ASP A 126 14.03 -13.58 -7.63
C ASP A 126 12.73 -14.16 -7.05
N THR A 127 12.88 -15.14 -6.15
CA THR A 127 11.84 -15.40 -5.14
C THR A 127 11.86 -14.27 -4.12
N VAL A 128 10.72 -13.60 -3.91
CA VAL A 128 10.59 -12.46 -3.00
C VAL A 128 9.56 -12.73 -1.90
N ILE A 129 9.80 -12.16 -0.74
CA ILE A 129 8.87 -12.16 0.39
C ILE A 129 7.94 -10.96 0.26
N VAL A 130 6.63 -11.21 0.26
CA VAL A 130 5.56 -10.22 0.08
C VAL A 130 4.67 -10.24 1.29
N ARG A 131 4.24 -9.06 1.75
CA ARG A 131 3.31 -8.92 2.86
C ARG A 131 2.33 -7.77 2.62
N ARG A 132 1.25 -7.71 3.40
CA ARG A 132 0.32 -6.57 3.40
C ARG A 132 0.60 -5.64 4.58
N ALA A 133 1.18 -4.47 4.30
CA ALA A 133 1.41 -3.43 5.30
C ALA A 133 0.07 -2.90 5.82
N GLY A 134 -0.13 -2.99 7.15
CA GLY A 134 -1.36 -2.58 7.81
C GLY A 134 -2.61 -3.28 7.28
N ASP A 135 -2.47 -4.53 6.79
CA ASP A 135 -3.51 -5.36 6.16
C ASP A 135 -4.18 -4.73 4.92
N VAL A 136 -3.55 -3.73 4.29
CA VAL A 136 -4.11 -3.06 3.11
C VAL A 136 -3.17 -3.12 1.92
N ILE A 137 -1.95 -2.59 2.03
CA ILE A 137 -1.07 -2.31 0.89
C ILE A 137 -0.02 -3.42 0.75
N PRO A 138 0.00 -4.18 -0.37
CA PRO A 138 1.06 -5.16 -0.60
C PRO A 138 2.42 -4.50 -0.82
N GLU A 139 3.45 -4.98 -0.14
CA GLU A 139 4.85 -4.55 -0.31
C GLU A 139 5.79 -5.76 -0.37
N VAL A 140 6.87 -5.61 -1.13
CA VAL A 140 7.99 -6.56 -1.12
C VAL A 140 8.89 -6.24 0.06
N VAL A 141 9.12 -7.22 0.94
CA VAL A 141 10.03 -7.12 2.08
C VAL A 141 11.48 -7.22 1.62
N GLY A 142 11.78 -8.24 0.81
CA GLY A 142 13.11 -8.51 0.27
C GLY A 142 13.17 -9.85 -0.47
N PRO A 143 14.35 -10.19 -1.02
CA PRO A 143 14.56 -11.44 -1.74
C PRO A 143 14.87 -12.61 -0.80
N VAL A 144 14.51 -13.82 -1.23
CA VAL A 144 14.98 -15.07 -0.63
C VAL A 144 16.34 -15.39 -1.23
N LEU A 145 17.40 -14.89 -0.60
CA LEU A 145 18.77 -14.94 -1.16
C LEU A 145 19.30 -16.36 -1.40
N SER A 146 18.81 -17.37 -0.66
CA SER A 146 19.20 -18.77 -0.87
C SER A 146 18.78 -19.32 -2.23
N ASP A 147 17.75 -18.73 -2.84
CA ASP A 147 17.12 -19.23 -4.06
C ASP A 147 17.53 -18.40 -5.28
N ARG A 148 18.37 -17.37 -5.09
CA ARG A 148 18.77 -16.46 -6.15
C ARG A 148 19.67 -17.13 -7.17
N ASP A 149 19.32 -16.97 -8.45
CA ASP A 149 20.20 -17.34 -9.55
C ASP A 149 21.50 -16.50 -9.50
N PRO A 150 22.69 -17.13 -9.45
CA PRO A 150 23.97 -16.41 -9.45
C PRO A 150 24.20 -15.50 -10.67
N SER A 151 23.50 -15.75 -11.78
CA SER A 151 23.57 -14.95 -13.00
C SER A 151 22.60 -13.74 -13.02
N SER A 152 21.74 -13.62 -12.00
CA SER A 152 20.75 -12.55 -11.87
C SER A 152 21.40 -11.16 -11.88
N GLN A 153 20.83 -10.25 -12.67
CA GLN A 153 21.35 -8.89 -12.85
C GLN A 153 20.60 -7.89 -11.95
N PRO A 154 21.29 -6.93 -11.32
CA PRO A 154 20.64 -5.85 -10.59
C PRO A 154 19.66 -5.07 -11.49
N TRP A 155 18.48 -4.76 -10.96
CA TRP A 155 17.54 -3.90 -11.65
C TRP A 155 18.05 -2.45 -11.68
N VAL A 156 17.86 -1.79 -12.83
CA VAL A 156 18.26 -0.40 -13.05
C VAL A 156 17.01 0.44 -13.26
N PHE A 157 16.91 1.52 -12.49
CA PHE A 157 15.80 2.45 -12.65
C PHE A 157 15.83 3.09 -14.04
N PRO A 158 14.70 3.11 -14.77
CA PRO A 158 14.67 3.64 -16.12
C PRO A 158 15.04 5.12 -16.13
N THR A 159 15.78 5.51 -17.17
CA THR A 159 16.20 6.90 -17.33
C THR A 159 15.12 7.80 -17.90
N ASP A 160 14.22 7.21 -18.68
CA ASP A 160 13.22 7.92 -19.45
C ASP A 160 11.83 7.48 -19.00
N CYS A 161 10.88 8.41 -19.09
CA CYS A 161 9.52 8.20 -18.65
C CYS A 161 8.85 7.10 -19.49
N PRO A 162 8.33 6.01 -18.89
CA PRO A 162 7.70 4.93 -19.64
C PRO A 162 6.39 5.34 -20.32
N VAL A 163 5.84 6.53 -19.99
CA VAL A 163 4.60 7.06 -20.59
C VAL A 163 4.89 7.99 -21.77
N CYS A 164 5.81 8.95 -21.61
CA CYS A 164 6.02 10.01 -22.61
C CYS A 164 7.43 10.07 -23.19
N GLY A 165 8.36 9.22 -22.73
CA GLY A 165 9.74 9.18 -23.20
C GLY A 165 10.65 10.30 -22.72
N GLU A 166 10.14 11.31 -22.01
CA GLU A 166 10.96 12.40 -21.46
C GLU A 166 11.95 11.89 -20.40
N ARG A 167 13.15 12.47 -20.35
CA ARG A 167 14.14 12.17 -19.32
C ARG A 167 13.57 12.40 -17.92
N LEU A 168 13.68 11.37 -17.07
CA LEU A 168 13.33 11.49 -15.66
C LEU A 168 14.40 12.28 -14.91
N VAL A 169 13.93 13.14 -14.01
CA VAL A 169 14.78 14.04 -13.20
C VAL A 169 14.59 13.70 -11.73
N ARG A 170 15.69 13.65 -10.99
CA ARG A 170 15.71 13.48 -9.55
C ARG A 170 16.61 14.56 -8.95
N ASP A 171 16.08 15.31 -7.99
CA ASP A 171 16.87 16.25 -7.21
C ASP A 171 17.81 15.47 -6.27
N GLU A 172 19.04 15.93 -6.10
CA GLU A 172 20.07 15.26 -5.29
C GLU A 172 19.62 15.06 -3.84
N ALA A 173 18.84 16.00 -3.31
CA ALA A 173 18.31 15.92 -1.94
C ALA A 173 17.02 15.11 -1.81
N ALA A 174 16.40 14.69 -2.92
CA ALA A 174 15.10 14.03 -2.94
C ALA A 174 15.19 12.52 -3.13
N ALA A 175 14.33 11.77 -2.44
CA ALA A 175 14.15 10.33 -2.65
C ALA A 175 13.33 10.01 -3.92
N ALA A 176 12.54 10.96 -4.41
CA ALA A 176 11.59 10.73 -5.49
C ALA A 176 12.12 11.22 -6.84
N THR A 177 11.98 10.36 -7.85
CA THR A 177 12.26 10.67 -9.25
C THR A 177 10.97 11.14 -9.93
N HIS A 178 11.05 12.12 -10.84
CA HIS A 178 9.90 12.76 -11.47
C HIS A 178 10.02 12.84 -13.00
N CYS A 179 8.90 12.65 -13.67
CA CYS A 179 8.70 13.11 -15.04
C CYS A 179 8.39 14.62 -15.01
N VAL A 180 9.22 15.41 -15.67
CA VAL A 180 9.08 16.89 -15.70
C VAL A 180 8.32 17.39 -16.93
N ASN A 181 7.95 16.50 -17.85
CA ASN A 181 7.18 16.86 -19.02
C ASN A 181 5.73 17.20 -18.63
N PHE A 182 5.39 18.48 -18.67
CA PHE A 182 4.03 18.96 -18.41
C PHE A 182 2.99 18.33 -19.35
N HIS A 183 3.38 18.01 -20.59
CA HIS A 183 2.55 17.37 -21.61
C HIS A 183 2.54 15.83 -21.52
N CYS A 184 3.06 15.23 -20.46
CA CYS A 184 2.94 13.80 -20.23
C CYS A 184 1.46 13.42 -20.05
N ASP A 185 0.94 12.50 -20.88
CA ASP A 185 -0.45 12.02 -20.86
C ASP A 185 -0.92 11.65 -19.45
N ARG A 186 -0.10 10.95 -18.68
CA ARG A 186 -0.45 10.53 -17.32
C ARG A 186 -0.62 11.71 -16.37
N GLN A 187 0.18 12.77 -16.54
CA GLN A 187 0.05 13.99 -15.75
C GLN A 187 -1.14 14.84 -16.21
N ILE A 188 -1.42 14.90 -17.52
CA ILE A 188 -2.64 15.53 -18.06
C ILE A 188 -3.88 14.88 -17.43
N ARG A 189 -3.99 13.55 -17.49
CA ARG A 189 -5.07 12.78 -16.85
C ARG A 189 -5.18 13.11 -15.36
N GLY A 190 -4.06 13.07 -14.65
CA GLY A 190 -4.00 13.37 -13.22
C GLY A 190 -4.45 14.79 -12.85
N ARG A 191 -4.09 15.80 -13.65
CA ARG A 191 -4.55 17.19 -13.45
C ARG A 191 -6.04 17.32 -13.69
N ILE A 192 -6.57 16.69 -14.73
CA ILE A 192 -8.00 16.69 -15.03
C ILE A 192 -8.78 15.96 -13.93
N GLU A 193 -8.33 14.77 -13.51
CA GLU A 193 -8.90 14.00 -12.40
C GLU A 193 -8.98 14.83 -11.11
N HIS A 194 -7.90 15.53 -10.77
CA HIS A 194 -7.88 16.42 -9.61
C HIS A 194 -8.86 17.59 -9.77
N PHE A 195 -8.86 18.23 -10.95
CA PHE A 195 -9.70 19.40 -11.25
C PHE A 195 -11.19 19.10 -11.18
N VAL A 196 -11.62 17.93 -11.65
CA VAL A 196 -13.04 17.53 -11.64
C VAL A 196 -13.48 16.85 -10.34
N GLY A 197 -12.54 16.49 -9.47
CA GLY A 197 -12.83 15.78 -8.24
C GLY A 197 -13.76 16.55 -7.29
N ARG A 198 -14.37 15.80 -6.36
CA ARG A 198 -15.36 16.29 -5.38
C ARG A 198 -14.92 17.49 -4.56
N TYR A 199 -13.62 17.63 -4.32
CA TYR A 199 -13.04 18.72 -3.51
C TYR A 199 -12.47 19.87 -4.36
N ALA A 200 -12.72 19.85 -5.67
CA ALA A 200 -12.34 20.88 -6.63
C ALA A 200 -13.61 21.46 -7.29
N LEU A 201 -13.81 21.27 -8.61
CA LEU A 201 -15.01 21.77 -9.29
C LEU A 201 -16.21 20.82 -9.26
N ASP A 202 -16.05 19.60 -8.73
CA ASP A 202 -17.14 18.63 -8.55
C ASP A 202 -17.94 18.36 -9.84
N ILE A 203 -17.22 18.07 -10.93
CA ILE A 203 -17.85 17.76 -12.23
C ILE A 203 -18.23 16.27 -12.23
N GLU A 204 -19.49 16.00 -11.92
CA GLU A 204 -20.04 14.66 -11.91
C GLU A 204 -19.97 13.98 -13.29
N TYR A 205 -19.97 12.64 -13.29
CA TYR A 205 -19.94 11.77 -14.48
C TYR A 205 -18.66 11.81 -15.33
N LEU A 206 -17.69 12.68 -15.04
CA LEU A 206 -16.35 12.66 -15.65
C LEU A 206 -15.36 11.84 -14.81
N GLY A 207 -15.56 10.52 -14.78
CA GLY A 207 -14.65 9.59 -14.07
C GLY A 207 -13.37 9.25 -14.83
N GLU A 208 -12.42 8.60 -14.15
CA GLU A 208 -11.10 8.21 -14.65
C GLU A 208 -11.12 7.60 -16.06
N LYS A 209 -12.03 6.66 -16.34
CA LYS A 209 -12.14 6.01 -17.66
C LYS A 209 -12.50 6.98 -18.79
N ASN A 210 -13.37 7.96 -18.53
CA ASN A 210 -13.76 8.95 -19.54
C ASN A 210 -12.61 9.94 -19.79
N ILE A 211 -11.93 10.37 -18.72
CA ILE A 211 -10.74 11.22 -18.81
C ILE A 211 -9.65 10.51 -19.61
N ASP A 212 -9.36 9.26 -19.27
CA ASP A 212 -8.39 8.41 -19.96
C ASP A 212 -8.70 8.30 -21.46
N ARG A 213 -9.97 8.07 -21.80
CA ARG A 213 -10.46 7.99 -23.18
C ARG A 213 -10.25 9.31 -23.92
N PHE A 214 -10.67 10.44 -23.34
CA PHE A 214 -10.59 11.73 -24.01
C PHE A 214 -9.16 12.21 -24.20
N VAL A 215 -8.28 12.01 -23.21
CA VAL A 215 -6.86 12.31 -23.33
C VAL A 215 -6.22 11.41 -24.38
N SER A 216 -6.50 10.10 -24.37
CA SER A 216 -5.94 9.16 -25.37
C SER A 216 -6.40 9.43 -26.80
N LEU A 217 -7.57 10.06 -26.99
CA LEU A 217 -8.07 10.50 -28.30
C LEU A 217 -7.53 11.89 -28.70
N GLY A 218 -6.76 12.55 -27.84
CA GLY A 218 -6.27 13.91 -28.07
C GLY A 218 -7.35 14.99 -27.97
N LEU A 219 -8.50 14.68 -27.36
CA LEU A 219 -9.60 15.64 -27.16
C LEU A 219 -9.38 16.55 -25.95
N LEU A 220 -8.56 16.10 -24.99
CA LEU A 220 -8.17 16.87 -23.81
C LEU A 220 -6.65 16.87 -23.69
N ALA A 221 -6.03 18.05 -23.82
CA ALA A 221 -4.62 18.30 -23.56
C ALA A 221 -4.40 19.05 -22.24
N ASP A 222 -5.41 19.78 -21.77
CA ASP A 222 -5.42 20.45 -20.47
C ASP A 222 -6.86 20.59 -19.91
N VAL A 223 -6.98 21.08 -18.67
CA VAL A 223 -8.25 21.34 -17.99
C VAL A 223 -9.13 22.36 -18.72
N ALA A 224 -8.53 23.31 -19.45
CA ALA A 224 -9.26 24.33 -20.21
C ALA A 224 -10.11 23.72 -21.34
N ASP A 225 -9.65 22.61 -21.93
CA ASP A 225 -10.32 21.96 -23.06
C ASP A 225 -11.69 21.38 -22.67
N LEU A 226 -11.92 21.13 -21.37
CA LEU A 226 -13.22 20.71 -20.85
C LEU A 226 -14.35 21.70 -21.20
N TYR A 227 -14.03 22.98 -21.34
CA TYR A 227 -15.01 24.05 -21.62
C TYR A 227 -15.19 24.32 -23.11
N THR A 228 -14.33 23.78 -23.95
CA THR A 228 -14.37 23.94 -25.41
C THR A 228 -14.69 22.63 -26.13
N LEU A 229 -14.90 21.55 -25.39
CA LEU A 229 -15.24 20.24 -25.93
C LEU A 229 -16.63 20.33 -26.56
N ASP A 230 -16.67 20.39 -27.89
CA ASP A 230 -17.91 20.46 -28.66
C ASP A 230 -18.46 19.04 -28.83
N PHE A 231 -19.68 18.79 -28.35
CA PHE A 231 -20.36 17.50 -28.42
C PHE A 231 -21.78 17.64 -28.96
#